data_AF-Q9LEV2-F1
#
_entry.id   AF-Q9LEV2-F1
#
_cell.length_a   1.000
_cell.length_b   1.000
_cell.length_c   1.000
_cell.angle_alpha   90.00
_cell.angle_beta   90.00
_cell.angle_gamma   90.00
#
_symmetry.space_group_name_H-M   'P 1'
#
loop_
_entity.id
_entity.type
_entity.pdbx_description
1 polymer ?
#
loop_
_entity_poly.entity_id
_entity_poly.type
_entity_poly.pdbx_seq_one_letter_code
_entity_poly.pdbx_strand_id
1 'polypeptide(L)'
;MVKETRLGITAKKDEDFGKWYSEACRFGELVEYYESVKGCYILKPSGISDEYLERYTNTTLKGLLQRLLGLQELVDKRTQGPPFEAACMTHGDDKGLVFPPKVAPVQVVVIHVPIKGAADYQELCDACEAVESTLLGAGIRAEADIRDNYSCGWKYADQELTGVPLRIETGPRDLANDQVRIVTRDNGAKMDVKRGDLIEQVKDLLEKIQSNLYDVAKRKVEECTQKVETWDEFVEALSQKKLILAPWCDKVEVEKDVKRRTRGDETGGGGGGAKTLCTPLEQPELGEETLCFASGKPAKKWSYWGRSY
;
A
#
# COMPACT_ATOMS: atom_id res chain seq x y z
N MET A 1 -18.17 -13.15 -29.40
CA MET A 1 -17.16 -12.51 -28.53
C MET A 1 -17.52 -12.83 -27.09
N VAL A 2 -16.69 -13.62 -26.42
CA VAL A 2 -16.85 -13.92 -24.98
C VAL A 2 -16.46 -12.66 -24.21
N LYS A 3 -17.38 -12.05 -23.45
CA LYS A 3 -17.04 -11.01 -22.48
C LYS A 3 -16.20 -11.69 -21.40
N GLU A 4 -14.87 -11.51 -21.43
CA GLU A 4 -14.03 -11.82 -20.28
C GLU A 4 -14.56 -11.00 -19.09
N THR A 5 -15.08 -11.69 -18.09
CA THR A 5 -15.40 -11.09 -16.78
C THR A 5 -14.09 -10.70 -16.11
N ARG A 6 -13.71 -9.43 -16.25
CA ARG A 6 -12.44 -8.82 -15.82
C ARG A 6 -12.24 -8.63 -14.31
N LEU A 7 -13.09 -9.17 -13.44
CA LEU A 7 -12.99 -8.88 -12.01
C LEU A 7 -12.23 -9.97 -11.27
N GLY A 8 -10.92 -9.76 -11.21
CA GLY A 8 -10.04 -10.49 -10.32
C GLY A 8 -8.60 -10.37 -10.76
N ILE A 9 -7.71 -10.28 -9.78
CA ILE A 9 -6.29 -10.51 -9.99
C ILE A 9 -6.12 -12.01 -10.28
N THR A 10 -5.34 -12.33 -11.31
CA THR A 10 -5.11 -13.71 -11.75
C THR A 10 -3.84 -14.31 -11.13
N ALA A 11 -2.93 -13.46 -10.67
CA ALA A 11 -1.73 -13.86 -9.94
C ALA A 11 -1.94 -13.78 -8.43
N LYS A 12 -1.40 -14.76 -7.69
CA LYS A 12 -1.23 -14.59 -6.25
C LYS A 12 0.01 -13.78 -5.94
N LYS A 13 -0.06 -13.00 -4.87
CA LYS A 13 1.02 -12.08 -4.46
C LYS A 13 2.32 -12.80 -4.13
N ASP A 14 2.23 -14.01 -3.56
CA ASP A 14 3.36 -14.85 -3.13
C ASP A 14 3.93 -15.72 -4.26
N GLU A 15 3.12 -16.07 -5.26
CA GLU A 15 3.52 -16.87 -6.43
C GLU A 15 4.16 -16.03 -7.54
N ASP A 16 3.55 -14.90 -7.92
CA ASP A 16 4.04 -14.00 -8.97
C ASP A 16 3.77 -12.54 -8.59
N PHE A 17 4.62 -12.02 -7.70
CA PHE A 17 4.52 -10.65 -7.20
C PHE A 17 4.51 -9.59 -8.32
N GLY A 18 5.30 -9.78 -9.38
CA GLY A 18 5.43 -8.80 -10.47
C GLY A 18 4.14 -8.68 -11.28
N LYS A 19 3.54 -9.83 -11.61
CA LYS A 19 2.24 -9.88 -12.28
C LYS A 19 1.12 -9.40 -11.36
N TRP A 20 1.10 -9.86 -10.11
CA TRP A 20 0.13 -9.42 -9.09
C TRP A 20 0.14 -7.90 -8.93
N TYR A 21 1.32 -7.29 -8.77
CA TYR A 21 1.45 -5.85 -8.57
C TYR A 21 0.94 -5.07 -9.77
N SER A 22 1.29 -5.52 -10.98
CA SER A 22 0.86 -4.88 -12.22
C SER A 22 -0.66 -4.97 -12.41
N GLU A 23 -1.25 -6.13 -12.11
CA GLU A 23 -2.70 -6.34 -12.14
C GLU A 23 -3.41 -5.51 -11.06
N ALA A 24 -2.88 -5.47 -9.83
CA ALA A 24 -3.45 -4.68 -8.73
C ALA A 24 -3.46 -3.18 -9.06
N CYS A 25 -2.35 -2.62 -9.55
CA CYS A 25 -2.30 -1.20 -9.92
C CYS A 25 -3.20 -0.85 -11.10
N ARG A 26 -3.32 -1.73 -12.10
CA ARG A 26 -4.16 -1.51 -13.28
C ARG A 26 -5.64 -1.68 -12.97
N PHE A 27 -6.01 -2.77 -12.30
CA PHE A 27 -7.41 -3.10 -12.01
C PHE A 27 -7.95 -2.31 -10.83
N GLY A 28 -7.11 -1.91 -9.87
CA GLY A 28 -7.43 -0.94 -8.82
C GLY A 28 -7.40 0.52 -9.30
N GLU A 29 -7.39 0.74 -10.61
CA GLU A 29 -7.47 2.04 -11.27
C GLU A 29 -6.40 3.06 -10.89
N LEU A 30 -5.21 2.66 -10.44
CA LEU A 30 -4.14 3.61 -10.12
C LEU A 30 -3.38 4.08 -11.37
N VAL A 31 -3.22 3.18 -12.33
CA VAL A 31 -2.45 3.42 -13.56
C VAL A 31 -3.16 2.88 -14.79
N GLU A 32 -2.85 3.49 -15.93
CA GLU A 32 -3.16 2.97 -17.25
C GLU A 32 -1.88 2.91 -18.08
N TYR A 33 -1.64 1.81 -18.77
CA TYR A 33 -0.46 1.72 -19.64
C TYR A 33 -0.71 2.49 -20.92
N TYR A 34 0.24 3.35 -21.29
CA TYR A 34 0.16 4.05 -22.55
C TYR A 34 0.58 3.10 -23.68
N GLU A 35 -0.40 2.62 -24.46
CA GLU A 35 -0.20 1.57 -25.46
C GLU A 35 0.88 1.92 -26.50
N SER A 36 1.04 3.21 -26.82
CA SER A 36 1.96 3.68 -27.85
C SER A 36 3.42 3.77 -27.39
N VAL A 37 3.72 3.79 -26.08
CA VAL A 37 5.09 3.94 -25.56
C VAL A 37 5.35 2.90 -24.48
N LYS A 38 6.16 1.90 -24.82
CA LYS A 38 6.57 0.84 -23.88
C LYS A 38 7.25 1.44 -22.65
N GLY A 39 6.77 1.07 -21.47
CA GLY A 39 7.29 1.56 -20.19
C GLY A 39 6.69 2.89 -19.73
N CYS A 40 5.80 3.51 -20.51
CA CYS A 40 5.06 4.68 -20.10
C CYS A 40 3.71 4.27 -19.48
N TYR A 41 3.38 4.88 -18.35
CA TYR A 41 2.08 4.74 -17.69
C TYR A 41 1.51 6.12 -17.38
N ILE A 42 0.19 6.20 -17.45
CA ILE A 42 -0.62 7.35 -17.06
C ILE A 42 -1.04 7.09 -15.62
N LEU A 43 -0.69 7.99 -14.72
CA LEU A 43 -1.22 8.00 -13.36
C LEU A 43 -2.67 8.50 -13.42
N LYS A 44 -3.61 7.70 -12.91
CA LYS A 44 -5.02 8.09 -12.76
C LYS A 44 -5.20 8.93 -11.48
N PRO A 45 -6.26 9.76 -11.37
CA PRO A 45 -6.49 10.57 -10.17
C PRO A 45 -6.47 9.78 -8.85
N SER A 46 -7.05 8.59 -8.82
CA SER A 46 -7.00 7.65 -7.68
C SER A 46 -5.59 7.16 -7.33
N GLY A 47 -4.65 7.19 -8.27
CA GLY A 47 -3.25 6.86 -8.08
C GLY A 47 -2.37 8.04 -7.63
N ILE A 48 -2.95 9.22 -7.39
CA ILE A 48 -2.20 10.42 -6.98
C ILE A 48 -2.88 11.05 -5.77
N SER A 49 -2.14 11.24 -4.67
CA SER A 49 -2.70 11.90 -3.49
C SER A 49 -2.77 13.40 -3.75
N ASP A 50 -3.75 14.10 -3.17
CA ASP A 50 -3.85 15.56 -3.28
C ASP A 50 -2.55 16.23 -2.84
N GLU A 51 -1.95 15.76 -1.76
CA GLU A 51 -0.65 16.24 -1.29
C GLU A 51 0.47 16.00 -2.32
N TYR A 52 0.47 14.86 -3.03
CA TYR A 52 1.44 14.61 -4.09
C TYR A 52 1.18 15.53 -5.30
N LEU A 53 -0.07 15.73 -5.71
CA LEU A 53 -0.44 16.67 -6.78
C LEU A 53 0.00 18.10 -6.41
N GLU A 54 -0.27 18.56 -5.20
CA GLU A 54 0.14 19.86 -4.71
C GLU A 54 1.66 20.00 -4.67
N ARG A 55 2.38 19.00 -4.16
CA ARG A 55 3.86 19.01 -4.17
C ARG A 55 4.41 19.01 -5.59
N TYR A 56 3.83 18.22 -6.49
CA TYR A 56 4.29 18.09 -7.87
C TYR A 56 4.03 19.38 -8.67
N THR A 57 2.84 19.95 -8.54
CA THR A 57 2.48 21.24 -9.16
C THR A 57 3.35 22.36 -8.59
N ASN A 58 3.52 22.44 -7.27
CA ASN A 58 4.40 23.43 -6.65
C ASN A 58 5.86 23.26 -7.10
N THR A 59 6.37 22.03 -7.19
CA THR A 59 7.75 21.78 -7.64
C THR A 59 7.93 22.13 -9.12
N THR A 60 6.95 21.79 -9.97
CA THR A 60 6.99 22.07 -11.41
C THR A 60 6.84 23.56 -11.69
N LEU A 61 5.90 24.23 -11.03
CA LEU A 61 5.73 25.68 -11.11
C LEU A 61 6.94 26.42 -10.57
N LYS A 62 7.50 26.01 -9.42
CA LYS A 62 8.77 26.55 -8.90
C LYS A 62 9.93 26.30 -9.86
N GLY A 63 10.00 25.13 -10.49
CA GLY A 63 11.03 24.80 -11.47
C GLY A 63 10.92 25.65 -12.75
N LEU A 64 9.71 25.89 -13.24
CA LEU A 64 9.43 26.81 -14.34
C LEU A 64 9.79 28.25 -13.96
N LEU A 65 9.40 28.71 -12.77
CA LEU A 65 9.78 30.01 -12.22
C LEU A 65 11.30 30.15 -12.03
N GLN A 66 12.00 29.12 -11.55
CA GLN A 66 13.46 29.12 -11.42
C GLN A 66 14.17 29.22 -12.77
N ARG A 67 13.67 28.50 -13.79
CA ARG A 67 14.19 28.62 -15.17
C ARG A 67 13.94 30.01 -15.76
N LEU A 68 12.82 30.64 -15.42
CA LEU A 68 12.50 32.02 -15.81
C LEU A 68 13.32 33.06 -15.04
N LEU A 69 13.70 32.79 -13.78
CA LEU A 69 14.36 33.74 -12.87
C LEU A 69 15.87 33.51 -12.67
N GLY A 70 16.46 32.48 -13.29
CA GLY A 70 17.90 32.21 -13.21
C GLY A 70 18.41 31.82 -11.81
N LEU A 71 17.54 31.35 -10.91
CA LEU A 71 17.91 30.99 -9.55
C LEU A 71 18.41 29.55 -9.47
N GLN A 72 19.63 29.39 -8.98
CA GLN A 72 20.37 28.13 -8.94
C GLN A 72 20.43 27.59 -7.52
N GLU A 73 19.29 27.09 -7.01
CA GLU A 73 19.27 26.29 -5.78
C GLU A 73 18.66 24.90 -6.05
N LEU A 74 19.26 23.90 -5.40
CA LEU A 74 18.99 22.46 -5.53
C LEU A 74 17.51 22.13 -5.26
N VAL A 75 16.77 21.74 -6.31
CA VAL A 75 15.54 20.96 -6.13
C VAL A 75 15.94 19.59 -5.57
N ASP A 76 15.46 19.25 -4.37
CA ASP A 76 15.65 17.93 -3.76
C ASP A 76 15.05 16.87 -4.72
N LYS A 77 15.92 16.12 -5.40
CA LYS A 77 15.52 15.07 -6.35
C LYS A 77 14.99 13.81 -5.66
N ARG A 78 14.80 13.82 -4.34
CA ARG A 78 14.11 12.74 -3.61
C ARG A 78 12.59 12.92 -3.74
N THR A 79 12.07 12.92 -4.96
CA THR A 79 10.67 12.54 -5.16
C THR A 79 10.59 11.04 -4.84
N GLN A 80 10.29 10.72 -3.57
CA GLN A 80 9.72 9.43 -3.23
C GLN A 80 8.52 9.22 -4.16
N GLY A 81 8.41 8.03 -4.77
CA GLY A 81 7.28 7.68 -5.63
C GLY A 81 5.95 7.97 -4.93
N PRO A 82 4.83 8.03 -5.67
CA PRO A 82 3.53 8.29 -5.06
C PRO A 82 3.33 7.34 -3.87
N PRO A 83 2.88 7.83 -2.70
CA PRO A 83 2.86 7.06 -1.45
C PRO A 83 2.11 5.73 -1.56
N PHE A 84 1.27 5.60 -2.59
CA PHE A 84 0.57 4.39 -2.97
C PHE A 84 1.47 3.23 -3.33
N GLU A 85 2.63 3.39 -3.97
CA GLU A 85 3.45 2.23 -4.40
C GLU A 85 3.85 1.37 -3.19
N ALA A 86 4.41 2.00 -2.15
CA ALA A 86 4.77 1.32 -0.92
C ALA A 86 3.54 0.76 -0.20
N ALA A 87 2.42 1.50 -0.16
CA ALA A 87 1.18 1.03 0.46
C ALA A 87 0.60 -0.19 -0.27
N CYS A 88 0.58 -0.18 -1.61
CA CYS A 88 0.12 -1.28 -2.45
C CYS A 88 0.94 -2.53 -2.16
N MET A 89 2.27 -2.43 -2.27
CA MET A 89 3.17 -3.56 -2.03
C MET A 89 3.11 -4.08 -0.58
N THR A 90 2.91 -3.20 0.39
CA THR A 90 2.91 -3.57 1.82
C THR A 90 1.59 -4.19 2.26
N HIS A 91 0.46 -3.57 1.91
CA HIS A 91 -0.85 -3.91 2.47
C HIS A 91 -1.73 -4.73 1.53
N GLY A 92 -1.52 -4.65 0.21
CA GLY A 92 -2.34 -5.37 -0.76
C GLY A 92 -2.34 -6.88 -0.55
N ASP A 93 -3.41 -7.54 -0.98
CA ASP A 93 -3.62 -8.98 -0.88
C ASP A 93 -4.07 -9.56 -2.24
N ASP A 94 -4.43 -10.84 -2.29
CA ASP A 94 -4.84 -11.50 -3.53
C ASP A 94 -6.17 -10.98 -4.10
N LYS A 95 -6.95 -10.22 -3.31
CA LYS A 95 -8.17 -9.55 -3.80
C LYS A 95 -7.87 -8.19 -4.41
N GLY A 96 -6.75 -7.57 -4.04
CA GLY A 96 -6.27 -6.33 -4.62
C GLY A 96 -5.68 -5.37 -3.61
N LEU A 97 -5.99 -4.09 -3.82
CA LEU A 97 -5.46 -3.01 -3.03
C LEU A 97 -6.06 -3.03 -1.62
N VAL A 98 -5.29 -2.54 -0.66
CA VAL A 98 -5.73 -2.29 0.72
C VAL A 98 -5.13 -0.96 1.13
N PHE A 99 -5.93 0.11 1.12
CA PHE A 99 -5.41 1.42 1.44
C PHE A 99 -5.54 1.76 2.92
N PRO A 100 -4.49 2.35 3.53
CA PRO A 100 -4.65 3.05 4.78
C PRO A 100 -5.66 4.20 4.63
N PRO A 101 -6.66 4.33 5.54
CA PRO A 101 -7.69 5.36 5.47
C PRO A 101 -7.22 6.80 5.27
N LYS A 102 -6.02 7.15 5.76
CA LYS A 102 -5.46 8.51 5.61
C LYS A 102 -5.09 8.85 4.16
N VAL A 103 -4.83 7.85 3.31
CA VAL A 103 -4.44 8.05 1.90
C VAL A 103 -5.47 7.50 0.89
N ALA A 104 -6.46 6.73 1.33
CA ALA A 104 -7.47 6.15 0.45
C ALA A 104 -8.29 7.24 -0.26
N PRO A 105 -8.41 7.26 -1.61
CA PRO A 105 -9.22 8.26 -2.31
C PRO A 105 -10.68 8.27 -1.83
N VAL A 106 -11.28 7.09 -1.73
CA VAL A 106 -12.57 6.85 -1.07
C VAL A 106 -12.30 6.05 0.20
N GLN A 107 -12.79 6.53 1.33
CA GLN A 107 -12.67 5.84 2.63
C GLN A 107 -13.83 4.87 2.85
N VAL A 108 -15.01 5.24 2.37
CA VAL A 108 -16.26 4.49 2.58
C VAL A 108 -17.04 4.39 1.28
N VAL A 109 -17.39 3.18 0.84
CA VAL A 109 -18.36 2.99 -0.24
C VAL A 109 -19.68 2.51 0.33
N VAL A 110 -20.79 3.07 -0.15
CA VAL A 110 -22.15 2.71 0.27
C VAL A 110 -22.84 1.93 -0.85
N ILE A 111 -23.32 0.73 -0.57
CA ILE A 111 -23.90 -0.19 -1.55
C ILE A 111 -25.28 -0.66 -1.09
N HIS A 112 -26.30 -0.40 -1.90
CA HIS A 112 -27.63 -0.96 -1.67
C HIS A 112 -27.66 -2.47 -1.90
N VAL A 113 -28.44 -3.17 -1.07
CA VAL A 113 -28.64 -4.63 -1.14
C VAL A 113 -30.12 -4.92 -1.41
N PRO A 114 -30.56 -4.92 -2.68
CA PRO A 114 -31.95 -5.13 -3.01
C PRO A 114 -32.35 -6.58 -2.72
N ILE A 115 -33.52 -6.74 -2.10
CA ILE A 115 -34.19 -8.03 -1.95
C ILE A 115 -35.45 -7.98 -2.80
N LYS A 116 -35.62 -8.95 -3.70
CA LYS A 116 -36.79 -9.02 -4.60
C LYS A 116 -38.08 -8.88 -3.79
N GLY A 117 -38.85 -7.84 -4.07
CA GLY A 117 -40.18 -7.58 -3.50
C GLY A 117 -40.21 -7.01 -2.08
N ALA A 118 -39.09 -6.57 -1.51
CA ALA A 118 -39.03 -6.12 -0.11
C ALA A 118 -38.89 -4.60 0.10
N ALA A 119 -38.32 -3.86 -0.84
CA ALA A 119 -38.26 -2.38 -0.82
C ALA A 119 -38.25 -1.84 -2.26
N ASP A 120 -38.66 -0.59 -2.42
CA ASP A 120 -38.49 0.12 -3.69
C ASP A 120 -36.99 0.30 -3.97
N TYR A 121 -36.60 0.12 -5.23
CA TYR A 121 -35.23 0.37 -5.66
C TYR A 121 -34.82 1.83 -5.40
N GLN A 122 -35.75 2.77 -5.63
CA GLN A 122 -35.48 4.19 -5.40
C GLN A 122 -35.25 4.49 -3.91
N GLU A 123 -36.06 3.90 -3.02
CA GLU A 123 -35.91 4.05 -1.56
C GLU A 123 -34.53 3.57 -1.08
N LEU A 124 -34.01 2.48 -1.67
CA LEU A 124 -32.67 1.99 -1.36
C LEU A 124 -31.56 2.93 -1.87
N CYS A 125 -31.71 3.48 -3.07
CA CYS A 125 -30.77 4.48 -3.60
C CYS A 125 -30.75 5.73 -2.73
N ASP A 126 -31.92 6.28 -2.41
CA ASP A 126 -32.08 7.46 -1.55
C ASP A 126 -31.43 7.22 -0.18
N ALA A 127 -31.56 6.01 0.37
CA ALA A 127 -30.91 5.65 1.62
C ALA A 127 -29.38 5.58 1.51
N CYS A 128 -28.83 5.08 0.40
CA CYS A 128 -27.38 5.12 0.17
C CYS A 128 -26.86 6.55 0.08
N GLU A 129 -27.52 7.40 -0.70
CA GLU A 129 -27.14 8.81 -0.89
C GLU A 129 -27.27 9.60 0.42
N ALA A 130 -28.27 9.30 1.27
CA ALA A 130 -28.40 9.90 2.59
C ALA A 130 -27.25 9.52 3.54
N VAL A 131 -26.80 8.26 3.50
CA VAL A 131 -25.63 7.79 4.26
C VAL A 131 -24.35 8.45 3.75
N GLU A 132 -24.16 8.50 2.44
CA GLU A 132 -23.04 9.21 1.81
C GLU A 132 -23.00 10.68 2.22
N SER A 133 -24.12 11.41 2.10
CA SER A 133 -24.23 12.82 2.48
C SER A 133 -23.87 13.05 3.96
N THR A 134 -24.33 12.15 4.85
CA THR A 134 -24.02 12.18 6.28
C THR A 134 -22.50 12.04 6.53
N LEU A 135 -21.84 11.12 5.82
CA LEU A 135 -20.41 10.88 5.94
C LEU A 135 -19.58 12.05 5.36
N LEU A 136 -19.94 12.54 4.18
CA LEU A 136 -19.32 13.70 3.56
C LEU A 136 -19.42 14.95 4.45
N GLY A 137 -20.60 15.19 5.06
CA GLY A 137 -20.81 16.27 6.02
C GLY A 137 -19.94 16.16 7.29
N ALA A 138 -19.45 14.96 7.61
CA ALA A 138 -18.53 14.70 8.72
C ALA A 138 -17.04 14.74 8.32
N GLY A 139 -16.73 15.07 7.05
CA GLY A 139 -15.37 15.12 6.51
C GLY A 139 -14.81 13.75 6.12
N ILE A 140 -15.64 12.72 5.97
CA ILE A 140 -15.25 11.38 5.56
C ILE A 140 -15.47 11.25 4.05
N ARG A 141 -14.44 10.84 3.30
CA ARG A 141 -14.54 10.65 1.85
C ARG A 141 -15.39 9.42 1.56
N ALA A 142 -16.62 9.62 1.11
CA ALA A 142 -17.57 8.55 0.85
C ALA A 142 -18.13 8.63 -0.57
N GLU A 143 -18.55 7.48 -1.11
CA GLU A 143 -19.20 7.37 -2.42
C GLU A 143 -20.36 6.38 -2.36
N ALA A 144 -21.53 6.73 -2.89
CA ALA A 144 -22.64 5.79 -3.07
C ALA A 144 -22.58 5.10 -4.44
N ASP A 145 -22.40 3.77 -4.45
CA ASP A 145 -22.45 2.98 -5.68
C ASP A 145 -23.89 2.56 -6.00
N ILE A 146 -24.62 3.45 -6.68
CA ILE A 146 -26.02 3.28 -7.10
C ILE A 146 -26.21 2.65 -8.49
N ARG A 147 -25.12 2.15 -9.10
CA ARG A 147 -25.16 1.54 -10.45
C ARG A 147 -26.13 0.36 -10.49
N ASP A 148 -27.14 0.39 -11.36
CA ASP A 148 -28.21 -0.62 -11.42
C ASP A 148 -27.86 -1.84 -12.29
N ASN A 149 -26.85 -1.71 -13.13
CA ASN A 149 -26.41 -2.70 -14.11
C ASN A 149 -25.45 -3.76 -13.52
N TYR A 150 -25.13 -3.68 -12.23
CA TYR A 150 -24.22 -4.60 -11.54
C TYR A 150 -24.87 -5.22 -10.30
N SER A 151 -24.60 -6.51 -10.07
CA SER A 151 -25.02 -7.19 -8.85
C SER A 151 -24.23 -6.69 -7.64
N CYS A 152 -24.78 -6.83 -6.42
CA CYS A 152 -24.04 -6.47 -5.20
C CYS A 152 -22.70 -7.19 -5.09
N GLY A 153 -22.65 -8.48 -5.43
CA GLY A 153 -21.40 -9.25 -5.41
C GLY A 153 -20.35 -8.72 -6.39
N TRP A 154 -20.79 -8.22 -7.55
CA TRP A 154 -19.90 -7.55 -8.51
C TRP A 154 -19.34 -6.26 -7.91
N LYS A 155 -20.21 -5.42 -7.31
CA LYS A 155 -19.79 -4.18 -6.65
C LYS A 155 -18.83 -4.46 -5.48
N TYR A 156 -19.08 -5.51 -4.70
CA TYR A 156 -18.19 -5.88 -3.59
C TYR A 156 -16.79 -6.21 -4.09
N ALA A 157 -16.68 -7.01 -5.15
CA ALA A 157 -15.40 -7.36 -5.75
C ALA A 157 -14.67 -6.14 -6.33
N ASP A 158 -15.40 -5.25 -7.00
CA ASP A 158 -14.88 -3.98 -7.54
C ASP A 158 -14.24 -3.12 -6.44
N GLN A 159 -14.95 -2.94 -5.32
CA GLN A 159 -14.49 -2.12 -4.20
C GLN A 159 -13.40 -2.79 -3.36
N GLU A 160 -13.40 -4.12 -3.27
CA GLU A 160 -12.30 -4.88 -2.65
C GLU A 160 -11.01 -4.79 -3.50
N LEU A 161 -11.14 -4.76 -4.82
CA LEU A 161 -10.03 -4.62 -5.76
C LEU A 161 -9.40 -3.22 -5.72
N THR A 162 -10.22 -2.17 -5.69
CA THR A 162 -9.76 -0.77 -5.57
C THR A 162 -9.30 -0.41 -4.16
N GLY A 163 -9.65 -1.22 -3.16
CA GLY A 163 -9.10 -1.16 -1.81
C GLY A 163 -9.75 -0.12 -0.90
N VAL A 164 -11.04 0.16 -1.11
CA VAL A 164 -11.82 1.05 -0.23
C VAL A 164 -11.86 0.46 1.20
N PRO A 165 -11.41 1.20 2.23
CA PRO A 165 -11.25 0.68 3.59
C PRO A 165 -12.52 0.12 4.23
N LEU A 166 -13.66 0.79 4.00
CA LEU A 166 -14.96 0.40 4.55
C LEU A 166 -16.01 0.29 3.44
N ARG A 167 -16.79 -0.78 3.49
CA ARG A 167 -18.01 -0.93 2.71
C ARG A 167 -19.20 -0.86 3.65
N ILE A 168 -20.15 0.00 3.36
CA ILE A 168 -21.44 0.07 4.04
C ILE A 168 -22.50 -0.54 3.13
N GLU A 169 -23.30 -1.44 3.70
CA GLU A 169 -24.38 -2.14 3.04
C GLU A 169 -25.71 -1.64 3.61
N THR A 170 -26.66 -1.30 2.73
CA THR A 170 -28.01 -0.88 3.10
C THR A 170 -29.05 -1.73 2.39
N GLY A 171 -29.71 -2.63 3.12
CA GLY A 171 -30.83 -3.42 2.61
C GLY A 171 -32.17 -3.05 3.25
N PRO A 172 -33.29 -3.62 2.76
CA PRO A 172 -34.62 -3.41 3.34
C PRO A 172 -34.70 -3.71 4.84
N ARG A 173 -33.96 -4.73 5.30
CA ARG A 173 -33.87 -5.09 6.72
C ARG A 173 -33.11 -4.07 7.55
N ASP A 174 -32.10 -3.43 6.97
CA ASP A 174 -31.31 -2.41 7.64
C ASP A 174 -32.10 -1.11 7.76
N LEU A 175 -32.87 -0.78 6.71
CA LEU A 175 -33.85 0.32 6.74
C LEU A 175 -34.89 0.13 7.83
N ALA A 176 -35.51 -1.05 7.90
CA ALA A 176 -36.53 -1.36 8.90
C ALA A 176 -36.00 -1.32 10.35
N ASN A 177 -34.71 -1.58 10.54
CA ASN A 177 -34.06 -1.59 11.87
C ASN A 177 -33.30 -0.29 12.18
N ASP A 178 -33.40 0.73 11.33
CA ASP A 178 -32.65 1.98 11.40
C ASP A 178 -31.15 1.80 11.63
N GLN A 179 -30.54 0.95 10.79
CA GLN A 179 -29.14 0.59 10.89
C GLN A 179 -28.50 0.46 9.51
N VAL A 180 -27.20 0.25 9.50
CA VAL A 180 -26.41 -0.13 8.32
C VAL A 180 -25.47 -1.26 8.70
N ARG A 181 -25.00 -2.02 7.72
CA ARG A 181 -23.94 -3.01 7.93
C ARG A 181 -22.62 -2.48 7.41
N ILE A 182 -21.59 -2.47 8.24
CA ILE A 182 -20.23 -2.07 7.88
C ILE A 182 -19.37 -3.32 7.71
N VAL A 183 -18.58 -3.36 6.64
CA VAL A 183 -17.59 -4.40 6.35
C VAL A 183 -16.22 -3.76 6.17
N THR A 184 -15.20 -4.27 6.87
CA THR A 184 -13.83 -3.75 6.82
C THR A 184 -13.00 -4.47 5.74
N ARG A 185 -12.17 -3.74 5.00
CA ARG A 185 -11.39 -4.29 3.89
C ARG A 185 -10.16 -5.10 4.32
N ASP A 186 -9.54 -4.71 5.43
CA ASP A 186 -8.28 -5.27 5.92
C ASP A 186 -8.41 -6.72 6.42
N ASN A 187 -9.56 -7.07 7.01
CA ASN A 187 -9.80 -8.41 7.58
C ASN A 187 -11.18 -9.01 7.28
N GLY A 188 -12.09 -8.27 6.63
CA GLY A 188 -13.43 -8.75 6.27
C GLY A 188 -14.44 -8.81 7.43
N ALA A 189 -14.14 -8.20 8.57
CA ALA A 189 -15.05 -8.16 9.72
C ALA A 189 -16.34 -7.40 9.37
N LYS A 190 -17.45 -7.84 9.95
CA LYS A 190 -18.78 -7.29 9.71
C LYS A 190 -19.41 -6.84 11.01
N MET A 191 -20.10 -5.71 11.00
CA MET A 191 -20.88 -5.24 12.14
C MET A 191 -22.11 -4.45 11.68
N ASP A 192 -23.17 -4.53 12.48
CA ASP A 192 -24.38 -3.73 12.27
C ASP A 192 -24.34 -2.52 13.21
N VAL A 193 -24.54 -1.32 12.66
CA VAL A 193 -24.41 -0.04 13.35
C VAL A 193 -25.69 0.77 13.18
N LYS A 194 -26.25 1.29 14.27
CA LYS A 194 -27.41 2.18 14.22
C LYS A 194 -27.06 3.47 13.48
N ARG A 195 -28.00 4.02 12.69
CA ARG A 195 -27.74 5.22 11.90
C ARG A 195 -27.33 6.42 12.76
N GLY A 196 -27.83 6.52 13.99
CA GLY A 196 -27.43 7.55 14.96
C GLY A 196 -25.96 7.50 15.38
N ASP A 197 -25.33 6.32 15.38
CA ASP A 197 -23.94 6.11 15.83
C ASP A 197 -22.96 6.04 14.65
N LEU A 198 -23.46 6.22 13.41
CA LEU A 198 -22.72 5.95 12.18
C LEU A 198 -21.39 6.72 12.10
N ILE A 199 -21.41 8.03 12.34
CA ILE A 199 -20.23 8.89 12.19
C ILE A 199 -19.15 8.50 13.20
N GLU A 200 -19.52 8.26 14.45
CA GLU A 200 -18.60 7.88 15.52
C GLU A 200 -17.94 6.53 15.21
N GLN A 201 -18.75 5.54 14.87
CA GLN A 201 -18.27 4.19 14.55
C GLN A 201 -17.37 4.18 13.31
N VAL A 202 -17.74 4.90 12.25
CA VAL A 202 -16.89 4.98 11.05
C VAL A 202 -15.54 5.63 11.37
N LYS A 203 -15.51 6.74 12.13
CA LYS A 203 -14.24 7.38 12.52
C LYS A 203 -13.35 6.45 13.34
N ASP A 204 -13.92 5.77 14.33
CA ASP A 204 -13.19 4.80 15.16
C ASP A 204 -12.63 3.64 14.31
N LEU A 205 -13.43 3.07 13.41
CA LEU A 205 -13.00 2.01 12.52
C LEU A 205 -11.88 2.45 11.57
N LEU A 206 -11.96 3.64 10.99
CA LEU A 206 -10.89 4.15 10.11
C LEU A 206 -9.57 4.31 10.88
N GLU A 207 -9.57 4.78 12.12
CA GLU A 207 -8.33 4.88 12.92
C GLU A 207 -7.81 3.49 13.34
N LYS A 208 -8.71 2.56 13.67
CA LYS A 208 -8.35 1.16 13.97
C LYS A 208 -7.73 0.45 12.77
N ILE A 209 -8.30 0.59 11.58
CA ILE A 209 -7.73 0.03 10.33
C ILE A 209 -6.36 0.64 10.08
N GLN A 210 -6.22 1.96 10.20
CA GLN A 210 -4.95 2.66 10.02
C GLN A 210 -3.86 2.11 10.95
N SER A 211 -4.19 1.92 12.23
CA SER A 211 -3.28 1.37 13.24
C SER A 211 -2.95 -0.10 12.97
N ASN A 212 -3.96 -0.92 12.68
CA ASN A 212 -3.78 -2.34 12.40
C ASN A 212 -2.88 -2.59 11.18
N LEU A 213 -3.08 -1.83 10.09
CA LEU A 213 -2.24 -1.94 8.90
C LEU A 213 -0.77 -1.60 9.20
N TYR A 214 -0.52 -0.58 10.02
CA TYR A 214 0.82 -0.23 10.48
C TYR A 214 1.43 -1.33 11.34
N ASP A 215 0.70 -1.83 12.34
CA ASP A 215 1.19 -2.85 13.27
C ASP A 215 1.51 -4.18 12.55
N VAL A 216 0.65 -4.59 11.61
CA VAL A 216 0.90 -5.76 10.75
C VAL A 216 2.16 -5.54 9.91
N ALA A 217 2.32 -4.38 9.27
CA ALA A 217 3.48 -4.08 8.46
C ALA A 217 4.78 -4.03 9.29
N LYS A 218 4.73 -3.39 10.46
CA LYS A 218 5.84 -3.30 11.41
C LYS A 218 6.29 -4.68 11.87
N ARG A 219 5.37 -5.54 12.31
CA ARG A 219 5.68 -6.93 12.69
C ARG A 219 6.32 -7.70 11.54
N LYS A 220 5.80 -7.57 10.31
CA LYS A 220 6.41 -8.22 9.14
C LYS A 220 7.85 -7.75 8.89
N VAL A 221 8.13 -6.45 9.05
CA VAL A 221 9.50 -5.93 8.94
C VAL A 221 10.38 -6.55 10.03
N GLU A 222 9.91 -6.61 11.28
CA GLU A 222 10.63 -7.21 12.40
C GLU A 222 10.92 -8.70 12.17
N GLU A 223 9.90 -9.48 11.75
CA GLU A 223 10.02 -10.91 11.42
C GLU A 223 10.95 -11.17 10.21
N CYS A 224 10.98 -10.25 9.26
CA CYS A 224 11.87 -10.28 8.10
C CYS A 224 13.23 -9.64 8.35
N THR A 225 13.50 -9.13 9.55
CA THR A 225 14.79 -8.56 9.91
C THR A 225 15.59 -9.53 10.75
N GLN A 226 16.85 -9.76 10.37
CA GLN A 226 17.76 -10.62 11.12
C GLN A 226 19.03 -9.86 11.47
N LYS A 227 19.35 -9.81 12.76
CA LYS A 227 20.65 -9.35 13.26
C LYS A 227 21.66 -10.49 13.11
N VAL A 228 22.80 -10.21 12.49
CA VAL A 228 23.88 -11.19 12.24
C VAL A 228 25.23 -10.57 12.57
N GLU A 229 26.22 -11.39 12.88
CA GLU A 229 27.58 -10.94 13.23
C GLU A 229 28.67 -11.55 12.34
N THR A 230 28.35 -12.63 11.64
CA THR A 230 29.31 -13.36 10.79
C THR A 230 28.91 -13.36 9.32
N TRP A 231 29.87 -13.67 8.45
CA TRP A 231 29.63 -13.83 7.02
C TRP A 231 28.66 -14.97 6.71
N ASP A 232 28.76 -16.09 7.42
CA ASP A 232 27.94 -17.28 7.15
C ASP A 232 26.47 -17.03 7.51
N GLU A 233 26.21 -16.40 8.66
CA GLU A 233 24.87 -15.95 9.04
C GLU A 233 24.30 -14.92 8.05
N PHE A 234 25.15 -14.02 7.53
CA PHE A 234 24.74 -13.05 6.52
C PHE A 234 24.30 -13.74 5.22
N VAL A 235 25.05 -14.73 4.74
CA VAL A 235 24.70 -15.49 3.53
C VAL A 235 23.40 -16.28 3.73
N GLU A 236 23.23 -16.90 4.89
CA GLU A 236 22.00 -17.64 5.22
C GLU A 236 20.79 -16.70 5.31
N ALA A 237 20.90 -15.58 6.03
CA ALA A 237 19.81 -14.61 6.10
C ALA A 237 19.46 -14.01 4.72
N LEU A 238 20.46 -13.82 3.86
CA LEU A 238 20.26 -13.33 2.49
C LEU A 238 19.52 -14.34 1.62
N SER A 239 19.81 -15.63 1.76
CA SER A 239 19.13 -16.71 1.03
C SER A 239 17.66 -16.84 1.44
N GLN A 240 17.37 -16.58 2.71
CA GLN A 240 16.03 -16.51 3.28
C GLN A 240 15.28 -15.19 2.96
N LYS A 241 15.86 -14.32 2.12
CA LYS A 241 15.30 -13.02 1.71
C LYS A 241 15.03 -12.06 2.88
N LYS A 242 15.84 -12.13 3.93
CA LYS A 242 15.74 -11.23 5.10
C LYS A 242 16.38 -9.86 4.81
N LEU A 243 15.89 -8.84 5.52
CA LEU A 243 16.62 -7.60 5.79
C LEU A 243 17.66 -7.90 6.88
N ILE A 244 18.91 -7.52 6.67
CA ILE A 244 20.01 -7.98 7.52
C ILE A 244 20.63 -6.79 8.26
N LEU A 245 20.70 -6.84 9.58
CA LEU A 245 21.41 -5.86 10.39
C LEU A 245 22.77 -6.45 10.81
N ALA A 246 23.87 -5.90 10.28
CA ALA A 246 25.21 -6.47 10.50
C ALA A 246 26.24 -5.40 10.94
N PRO A 247 27.22 -5.76 11.79
CA PRO A 247 28.27 -4.84 12.23
C PRO A 247 29.26 -4.59 11.09
N TRP A 248 29.49 -3.35 10.72
CA TRP A 248 30.26 -2.97 9.54
C TRP A 248 31.36 -1.96 9.84
N CYS A 249 32.53 -2.11 9.18
CA CYS A 249 33.68 -1.24 9.35
C CYS A 249 33.60 0.11 8.60
N ASP A 250 32.50 0.37 7.88
CA ASP A 250 32.24 1.60 7.12
C ASP A 250 33.30 1.88 6.04
N LYS A 251 33.64 0.85 5.26
CA LYS A 251 34.64 0.90 4.19
C LYS A 251 34.01 0.54 2.85
N VAL A 252 34.11 1.44 1.87
CA VAL A 252 33.52 1.31 0.53
C VAL A 252 34.02 0.05 -0.18
N GLU A 253 35.30 -0.27 -0.03
CA GLU A 253 35.92 -1.50 -0.55
C GLU A 253 35.26 -2.77 0.00
N VAL A 254 34.81 -2.76 1.26
CA VAL A 254 34.09 -3.89 1.87
C VAL A 254 32.65 -3.97 1.34
N GLU A 255 31.95 -2.85 1.19
CA GLU A 255 30.62 -2.84 0.55
C GLU A 255 30.67 -3.40 -0.89
N LYS A 256 31.69 -2.99 -1.67
CA LYS A 256 31.94 -3.52 -3.02
C LYS A 256 32.25 -5.01 -3.01
N ASP A 257 33.01 -5.50 -2.02
CA ASP A 257 33.29 -6.92 -1.85
C ASP A 257 32.02 -7.72 -1.54
N VAL A 258 31.21 -7.26 -0.57
CA VAL A 258 29.91 -7.87 -0.22
C VAL A 258 29.03 -7.97 -1.46
N LYS A 259 28.87 -6.87 -2.21
CA LYS A 259 28.08 -6.84 -3.45
C LYS A 259 28.60 -7.79 -4.51
N ARG A 260 29.93 -8.00 -4.61
CA ARG A 260 30.53 -8.93 -5.56
C ARG A 260 30.30 -10.38 -5.14
N ARG A 261 30.56 -10.72 -3.87
CA ARG A 261 30.46 -12.08 -3.32
C ARG A 261 29.03 -12.60 -3.25
N THR A 262 28.05 -11.70 -3.24
CA THR A 262 26.61 -12.03 -3.16
C THR A 262 25.88 -11.91 -4.49
N ARG A 263 26.61 -11.63 -5.59
CA ARG A 263 26.04 -11.68 -6.94
C ARG A 263 25.88 -13.14 -7.36
N GLY A 264 24.71 -13.46 -7.91
CA GLY A 264 24.44 -14.76 -8.51
C GLY A 264 23.58 -15.69 -7.65
N ASP A 265 23.21 -16.81 -8.25
CA ASP A 265 22.22 -17.75 -7.70
C ASP A 265 22.75 -18.56 -6.51
N GLU A 266 24.07 -18.60 -6.29
CA GLU A 266 24.69 -19.36 -5.19
C GLU A 266 24.21 -18.93 -3.79
N THR A 267 23.64 -17.72 -3.66
CA THR A 267 23.01 -17.24 -2.42
C THR A 267 21.48 -17.22 -2.46
N GLY A 268 20.85 -18.02 -3.35
CA GLY A 268 19.41 -18.27 -3.30
C GLY A 268 18.52 -17.21 -3.98
N GLY A 269 19.02 -16.48 -4.97
CA GLY A 269 18.10 -15.72 -5.82
C GLY A 269 18.75 -15.05 -7.03
N GLY A 270 18.03 -15.01 -8.15
CA GLY A 270 18.42 -14.34 -9.40
C GLY A 270 18.35 -12.82 -9.35
N GLY A 271 19.00 -12.20 -8.36
CA GLY A 271 18.97 -10.75 -8.10
C GLY A 271 20.36 -10.12 -8.04
N GLY A 272 20.40 -8.78 -8.03
CA GLY A 272 21.63 -8.03 -7.80
C GLY A 272 22.25 -8.37 -6.44
N GLY A 273 23.58 -8.31 -6.35
CA GLY A 273 24.29 -8.54 -5.08
C GLY A 273 23.87 -7.55 -3.99
N ALA A 274 23.93 -8.01 -2.74
CA ALA A 274 23.54 -7.25 -1.57
C ALA A 274 24.32 -5.94 -1.45
N LYS A 275 23.64 -4.90 -0.97
CA LYS A 275 24.22 -3.56 -0.74
C LYS A 275 23.79 -3.04 0.64
N THR A 276 24.51 -2.04 1.14
CA THR A 276 24.03 -1.28 2.29
C THR A 276 22.79 -0.50 1.90
N LEU A 277 21.77 -0.53 2.75
CA LEU A 277 20.54 0.23 2.58
C LEU A 277 20.62 1.54 3.36
N CYS A 278 20.82 1.43 4.68
CA CYS A 278 21.05 2.57 5.55
C CYS A 278 21.80 2.14 6.81
N THR A 279 22.40 3.11 7.50
CA THR A 279 22.82 2.98 8.88
C THR A 279 21.67 3.49 9.74
N PRO A 280 21.06 2.69 10.63
CA PRO A 280 19.99 3.17 11.49
C PRO A 280 20.50 4.28 12.41
N LEU A 281 19.67 5.29 12.63
CA LEU A 281 19.94 6.40 13.55
C LEU A 281 20.07 5.88 15.00
N GLU A 282 19.16 4.99 15.40
CA GLU A 282 19.21 4.27 16.67
C GLU A 282 20.03 2.98 16.48
N GLN A 283 21.25 2.99 16.99
CA GLN A 283 22.19 1.87 16.92
C GLN A 283 21.97 0.92 18.10
N PRO A 284 21.91 -0.40 17.87
CA PRO A 284 22.19 -1.36 18.95
C PRO A 284 23.59 -1.12 19.52
N GLU A 285 23.81 -1.56 20.76
CA GLU A 285 25.14 -1.52 21.35
C GLU A 285 26.16 -2.24 20.46
N LEU A 286 27.34 -1.63 20.32
CA LEU A 286 28.46 -2.15 19.56
C LEU A 286 29.64 -2.31 20.52
N GLY A 287 29.93 -3.54 20.93
CA GLY A 287 31.05 -3.82 21.82
C GLY A 287 32.39 -3.49 21.16
N GLU A 288 33.40 -3.12 21.96
CA GLU A 288 34.73 -2.70 21.47
C GLU A 288 35.44 -3.78 20.64
N GLU A 289 35.17 -5.06 20.91
CA GLU A 289 35.74 -6.20 20.20
C GLU A 289 34.91 -6.64 18.97
N THR A 290 33.80 -5.95 18.68
CA THR A 290 32.91 -6.35 17.57
C THR A 290 33.63 -6.20 16.24
N LEU A 291 33.71 -7.29 15.47
CA LEU A 291 34.32 -7.31 14.16
C LEU A 291 33.29 -7.10 13.06
N CYS A 292 33.75 -6.54 11.94
CA CYS A 292 32.97 -6.40 10.74
C CYS A 292 32.63 -7.77 10.17
N PHE A 293 31.34 -8.04 9.97
CA PHE A 293 30.82 -9.34 9.52
C PHE A 293 31.51 -9.87 8.25
N ALA A 294 31.94 -8.97 7.36
CA ALA A 294 32.51 -9.32 6.06
C ALA A 294 34.04 -9.30 5.99
N SER A 295 34.70 -8.43 6.77
CA SER A 295 36.15 -8.16 6.62
C SER A 295 37.00 -8.57 7.82
N GLY A 296 36.39 -8.88 8.97
CA GLY A 296 37.11 -9.18 10.22
C GLY A 296 37.84 -7.98 10.84
N LYS A 297 37.75 -6.78 10.25
CA LYS A 297 38.29 -5.53 10.82
C LYS A 297 37.36 -5.01 11.93
N PRO A 298 37.83 -4.17 12.87
CA PRO A 298 36.94 -3.57 13.88
C PRO A 298 35.72 -2.89 13.25
N ALA A 299 34.53 -3.24 13.74
CA ALA A 299 33.28 -2.63 13.31
C ALA A 299 33.17 -1.20 13.86
N LYS A 300 32.46 -0.35 13.11
CA LYS A 300 32.22 1.04 13.52
C LYS A 300 30.75 1.33 13.83
N LYS A 301 29.84 0.57 13.20
CA LYS A 301 28.40 0.77 13.28
C LYS A 301 27.67 -0.47 12.80
N TRP A 302 26.44 -0.64 13.24
CA TRP A 302 25.47 -1.53 12.62
C TRP A 302 24.92 -0.89 11.34
N SER A 303 24.68 -1.68 10.30
CA SER A 303 24.07 -1.21 9.06
C SER A 303 23.11 -2.25 8.51
N TYR A 304 22.03 -1.78 7.89
CA TYR A 304 21.08 -2.62 7.19
C TYR A 304 21.60 -2.96 5.80
N TRP A 305 21.46 -4.22 5.43
CA TRP A 305 21.85 -4.80 4.16
C TRP A 305 20.70 -5.61 3.58
N GLY A 306 20.69 -5.71 2.27
CA GLY A 306 19.76 -6.59 1.58
C GLY A 306 19.93 -6.47 0.07
N ARG A 307 19.08 -7.19 -0.64
CA ARG A 307 18.88 -6.97 -2.08
C ARG A 307 17.87 -5.84 -2.23
N SER A 308 18.08 -4.96 -3.21
CA SER A 308 17.07 -3.95 -3.55
C SER A 308 16.37 -4.31 -4.85
N TYR A 309 15.19 -3.72 -5.01
CA TYR A 309 14.58 -3.47 -6.31
C TYR A 309 15.56 -2.78 -7.27
#